data_AF-A0A1Q6HJ86-F1
#
_entry.id   AF-A0A1Q6HJ86-F1
#
_cell.length_a   1.000
_cell.length_b   1.000
_cell.length_c   1.000
_cell.angle_alpha   90.00
_cell.angle_beta   90.00
_cell.angle_gamma   90.00
#
_symmetry.space_group_name_H-M   'P 1'
#
loop_
_entity.id
_entity.type
_entity.pdbx_description
1 polymer ?
#
loop_
_entity_poly.entity_id
_entity_poly.type
_entity_poly.pdbx_seq_one_letter_code
_entity_poly.pdbx_strand_id
1 'polypeptide(L)'
;MNIYDDLYPDMKSNPYFLYNCMASRFVAGRLEDAADTYEECRKYISGYNAELLGGDIYRASSLFDKAEYHYEQACRMCPSKFAPLEGLMQTYISKGDTVEANRIADIIIKKDVKILSYDVSRIKKSASDFISKHEKEFIAK
;
A
#
# COMPACT_ATOMS: atom_id res chain seq x y z
N MET A 1 21.54 -14.47 -8.92
CA MET A 1 21.85 -13.33 -9.79
C MET A 1 20.53 -12.78 -10.30
N ASN A 2 20.20 -11.53 -9.97
CA ASN A 2 18.92 -10.93 -10.36
C ASN A 2 19.16 -10.04 -11.57
N ILE A 3 18.52 -10.36 -12.70
CA ILE A 3 18.64 -9.62 -13.97
C ILE A 3 18.39 -8.11 -13.81
N TYR A 4 17.56 -7.72 -12.84
CA TYR A 4 17.32 -6.31 -12.56
C TYR A 4 18.51 -5.60 -11.92
N ASP A 5 19.35 -6.30 -11.15
CA ASP A 5 20.53 -5.68 -10.55
C ASP A 5 21.64 -5.52 -11.59
N ASP A 6 21.79 -6.50 -12.48
CA ASP A 6 22.78 -6.46 -13.57
C ASP A 6 22.48 -5.32 -14.56
N LEU A 7 21.20 -5.11 -14.88
CA LEU A 7 20.76 -4.06 -15.80
C LEU A 7 20.62 -2.68 -15.14
N TYR A 8 20.64 -2.59 -13.81
CA TYR A 8 20.39 -1.34 -13.09
C TYR A 8 21.31 -0.19 -13.49
N PRO A 9 22.64 -0.37 -13.60
CA PRO A 9 23.55 0.72 -13.94
C PRO A 9 23.21 1.40 -15.27
N ASP A 10 22.78 0.62 -16.25
CA ASP A 10 22.48 1.07 -17.61
C ASP A 10 21.06 1.61 -17.76
N MET A 11 20.12 1.08 -16.97
CA MET A 11 18.67 1.32 -17.15
C MET A 11 18.06 2.23 -16.07
N LYS A 12 18.83 2.72 -15.09
CA LYS A 12 18.33 3.56 -13.97
C LYS A 12 17.73 4.92 -14.37
N SER A 13 17.76 5.30 -15.64
CA SER A 13 17.07 6.49 -16.15
C SER A 13 15.71 6.17 -16.78
N ASN A 14 15.35 4.89 -16.92
CA ASN A 14 14.09 4.46 -17.49
C ASN A 14 13.06 4.21 -16.36
N PRO A 15 12.00 5.04 -16.24
CA PRO A 15 11.01 4.92 -15.16
C PRO A 15 10.27 3.58 -15.13
N TYR A 16 9.98 2.99 -16.30
CA TYR A 16 9.29 1.70 -16.36
C TYR A 16 10.19 0.55 -15.89
N PHE A 17 11.49 0.63 -16.21
CA PHE A 17 12.47 -0.29 -15.67
C PHE A 17 12.59 -0.13 -14.15
N LEU A 18 12.69 1.10 -13.64
CA LEU A 18 12.77 1.38 -12.21
C LEU A 18 11.54 0.84 -11.45
N TYR A 19 10.33 1.01 -11.98
CA TYR A 19 9.11 0.43 -11.40
C TYR A 19 9.19 -1.10 -11.29
N ASN A 20 9.63 -1.78 -12.35
CA ASN A 20 9.74 -3.24 -12.32
C ASN A 20 10.90 -3.71 -11.41
N CYS A 21 11.98 -2.93 -11.35
CA CYS A 21 13.13 -3.18 -10.48
C CYS A 21 12.74 -3.06 -9.00
N MET A 22 12.04 -1.99 -8.60
CA MET A 22 11.58 -1.83 -7.20
C MET A 22 10.59 -2.93 -6.81
N ALA A 23 9.70 -3.35 -7.72
CA ALA A 23 8.78 -4.46 -7.48
C ALA A 23 9.53 -5.79 -7.28
N SER A 24 10.54 -6.08 -8.11
CA SER A 24 11.39 -7.26 -7.94
C SER A 24 12.15 -7.25 -6.62
N ARG A 25 12.73 -6.10 -6.23
CA ARG A 25 13.44 -5.92 -4.96
C ARG A 25 12.51 -6.09 -3.76
N PHE A 26 11.31 -5.53 -3.82
CA PHE A 26 10.30 -5.66 -2.78
C PHE A 26 9.86 -7.11 -2.59
N VAL A 27 9.55 -7.83 -3.67
CA VAL A 27 9.20 -9.27 -3.63
C VAL A 27 10.35 -10.12 -3.09
N ALA A 28 11.60 -9.74 -3.36
CA ALA A 28 12.78 -10.38 -2.80
C ALA A 28 13.05 -10.03 -1.31
N GLY A 29 12.21 -9.20 -0.69
CA GLY A 29 12.37 -8.76 0.70
C GLY A 29 13.50 -7.74 0.90
N ARG A 30 14.09 -7.20 -0.17
CA ARG A 30 15.15 -6.19 -0.12
C ARG A 30 14.53 -4.81 0.00
N LEU A 31 14.00 -4.52 1.20
CA LEU A 31 13.18 -3.35 1.45
C LEU A 31 13.93 -2.02 1.27
N GLU A 32 15.19 -1.95 1.71
CA GLU A 32 16.05 -0.78 1.53
C GLU A 32 16.32 -0.51 0.05
N ASP A 33 16.80 -1.52 -0.69
CA ASP A 33 17.00 -1.42 -2.14
C ASP A 33 15.71 -1.02 -2.88
N ALA A 34 14.56 -1.56 -2.46
CA ALA A 34 13.27 -1.24 -3.05
C ALA A 34 12.88 0.23 -2.79
N ALA A 35 13.11 0.74 -1.58
CA ALA A 35 12.86 2.13 -1.22
C ALA A 35 13.77 3.09 -1.99
N ASP A 36 15.05 2.79 -2.12
CA ASP A 36 16.00 3.59 -2.91
C ASP A 36 15.58 3.63 -4.38
N THR A 37 15.18 2.48 -4.93
CA THR A 37 14.69 2.40 -6.31
C THR A 37 13.40 3.20 -6.50
N TYR A 38 12.50 3.17 -5.51
CA TYR A 38 11.28 3.97 -5.52
C TYR A 38 11.59 5.47 -5.52
N GLU A 39 12.53 5.92 -4.69
CA GLU A 39 12.97 7.32 -4.65
C GLU A 39 13.61 7.79 -5.97
N GLU A 40 14.33 6.91 -6.68
CA GLU A 40 14.78 7.20 -8.05
C GLU A 40 13.61 7.21 -9.04
N CYS A 41 12.71 6.24 -8.97
CA CYS A 41 11.56 6.09 -9.86
C CYS A 41 10.64 7.32 -9.83
N ARG A 42 10.34 7.82 -8.63
CA ARG A 42 9.40 8.92 -8.42
C ARG A 42 9.89 10.28 -8.92
N LYS A 43 11.17 10.42 -9.24
CA LYS A 43 11.72 11.60 -9.93
C LYS A 43 11.22 11.70 -11.38
N TYR A 44 10.85 10.57 -11.98
CA TYR A 44 10.43 10.47 -13.37
C TYR A 44 8.92 10.25 -13.52
N ILE A 45 8.31 9.44 -12.66
CA ILE A 45 6.89 9.12 -12.70
C ILE A 45 6.23 9.17 -11.32
N SER A 46 5.08 9.85 -11.22
CA SER A 46 4.21 9.83 -10.04
C SER A 46 2.88 9.17 -10.41
N GLY A 47 2.92 7.86 -10.67
CA GLY A 47 1.77 7.06 -11.11
C GLY A 47 1.07 6.34 -9.95
N TYR A 48 -0.23 6.06 -10.08
CA TYR A 48 -1.02 5.37 -9.04
C TYR A 48 -0.37 4.06 -8.55
N ASN A 49 0.10 3.21 -9.47
CA ASN A 49 0.73 1.94 -9.09
C ASN A 49 2.08 2.14 -8.39
N ALA A 50 2.84 3.18 -8.76
CA ALA A 50 4.11 3.50 -8.12
C ALA A 50 3.89 4.00 -6.69
N GLU A 51 2.90 4.87 -6.47
CA GLU A 51 2.50 5.33 -5.12
C GLU A 51 1.97 4.17 -4.26
N LEU A 52 1.15 3.28 -4.83
CA LEU A 52 0.64 2.12 -4.10
C LEU A 52 1.78 1.20 -3.62
N LEU A 53 2.72 0.88 -4.51
CA LEU A 53 3.87 0.04 -4.18
C LEU A 53 4.86 0.76 -3.25
N GLY A 54 5.05 2.08 -3.39
CA GLY A 54 5.81 2.89 -2.42
C GLY A 54 5.21 2.79 -1.02
N GLY A 55 3.88 2.88 -0.90
CA GLY A 55 3.17 2.63 0.35
C GLY A 55 3.44 1.25 0.93
N ASP A 56 3.38 0.20 0.12
CA ASP A 56 3.68 -1.18 0.54
C ASP A 56 5.12 -1.35 1.03
N ILE A 57 6.09 -0.78 0.31
CA ILE A 57 7.52 -0.80 0.66
C ILE A 57 7.74 -0.13 2.02
N TYR A 58 7.20 1.08 2.23
CA TYR A 58 7.38 1.79 3.49
C TYR A 58 6.65 1.13 4.66
N ARG A 59 5.46 0.57 4.43
CA ARG A 59 4.73 -0.17 5.46
C ARG A 59 5.50 -1.41 5.89
N ALA A 60 6.04 -2.18 4.94
CA ALA A 60 6.89 -3.33 5.24
C ALA A 60 8.17 -2.92 5.98
N SER A 61 8.68 -1.71 5.72
CA SER A 61 9.83 -1.12 6.41
C SER A 61 9.47 -0.49 7.77
N SER A 62 8.21 -0.62 8.23
CA SER A 62 7.70 0.04 9.45
C SER A 62 7.82 1.58 9.46
N LEU A 63 7.96 2.19 8.28
CA LEU A 63 7.98 3.64 8.07
C LEU A 63 6.55 4.13 7.82
N PHE A 64 5.70 3.99 8.83
CA PHE A 64 4.25 4.07 8.66
C PHE A 64 3.75 5.45 8.19
N ASP A 65 4.35 6.55 8.64
CA ASP A 65 3.93 7.89 8.20
C ASP A 65 4.21 8.13 6.71
N LYS A 66 5.30 7.53 6.18
CA LYS A 66 5.56 7.53 4.73
C LYS A 66 4.53 6.66 4.00
N ALA A 67 4.25 5.47 4.53
CA ALA A 67 3.26 4.57 3.95
C ALA A 67 1.88 5.24 3.84
N GLU A 68 1.43 5.90 4.91
CA GLU A 68 0.20 6.69 4.95
C GLU A 68 0.19 7.74 3.85
N TYR A 69 1.24 8.58 3.78
CA TYR A 69 1.36 9.60 2.74
C TYR A 69 1.16 9.03 1.34
N HIS A 70 1.84 7.93 1.00
CA HIS A 70 1.79 7.34 -0.34
C HIS A 70 0.46 6.65 -0.65
N TYR A 71 -0.14 5.95 0.31
CA TYR A 71 -1.49 5.41 0.12
C TYR A 71 -2.54 6.52 -0.02
N GLU A 72 -2.41 7.64 0.70
CA GLU A 72 -3.29 8.79 0.51
C GLU A 72 -3.13 9.43 -0.87
N GLN A 73 -1.90 9.56 -1.39
CA GLN A 73 -1.70 10.00 -2.77
C GLN A 73 -2.41 9.05 -3.75
N ALA A 74 -2.22 7.74 -3.61
CA ALA A 74 -2.90 6.75 -4.44
C ALA A 74 -4.44 6.84 -4.35
N CYS A 75 -5.00 7.09 -3.17
CA CYS A 75 -6.43 7.37 -2.96
C CYS A 75 -6.89 8.61 -3.74
N ARG A 76 -6.13 9.71 -3.70
CA ARG A 76 -6.44 10.95 -4.41
C ARG A 76 -6.36 10.77 -5.93
N MET A 77 -5.39 10.00 -6.42
CA MET A 77 -5.20 9.73 -7.84
C MET A 77 -6.31 8.85 -8.43
N CYS A 78 -6.76 7.84 -7.70
CA CYS A 78 -7.79 6.91 -8.16
C CYS A 78 -8.84 6.65 -7.07
N PRO A 79 -9.77 7.62 -6.83
CA PRO A 79 -10.72 7.55 -5.72
C PRO A 79 -11.65 6.35 -5.75
N SER A 80 -11.83 5.67 -6.89
CA SER A 80 -12.67 4.48 -7.00
C SER A 80 -11.99 3.19 -6.50
N LYS A 81 -10.66 3.19 -6.30
CA LYS A 81 -9.89 2.00 -5.94
C LYS A 81 -9.96 1.71 -4.43
N PHE A 82 -10.02 0.43 -4.09
CA PHE A 82 -10.06 -0.06 -2.71
C PHE A 82 -8.68 -0.41 -2.14
N ALA A 83 -7.73 -0.81 -2.99
CA ALA A 83 -6.39 -1.20 -2.58
C ALA A 83 -5.65 -0.14 -1.71
N PRO A 84 -5.64 1.17 -2.04
CA PRO A 84 -4.95 2.13 -1.18
C PRO A 84 -5.66 2.33 0.17
N LEU A 85 -6.99 2.15 0.25
CA LEU A 85 -7.72 2.15 1.53
C LEU A 85 -7.37 0.92 2.38
N GLU A 86 -7.23 -0.26 1.75
CA GLU A 86 -6.71 -1.44 2.44
C GLU A 86 -5.30 -1.18 3.00
N GLY A 87 -4.41 -0.57 2.19
CA GLY A 87 -3.08 -0.15 2.61
C GLY A 87 -3.09 0.77 3.84
N LEU A 88 -3.94 1.80 3.84
CA LEU A 88 -4.12 2.69 5.00
C LEU A 88 -4.61 1.92 6.23
N MET A 89 -5.66 1.11 6.09
CA MET A 89 -6.19 0.31 7.20
C MET A 89 -5.10 -0.57 7.82
N GLN A 90 -4.35 -1.30 6.99
CA GLN A 90 -3.26 -2.16 7.45
C GLN A 90 -2.10 -1.39 8.07
N THR A 91 -1.85 -0.15 7.60
CA THR A 91 -0.84 0.73 8.20
C THR A 91 -1.23 1.13 9.61
N TYR A 92 -2.46 1.59 9.83
CA TYR A 92 -2.96 1.93 11.17
C TYR A 92 -3.02 0.72 12.10
N ILE A 93 -3.42 -0.45 11.60
CA ILE A 93 -3.35 -1.72 12.35
C ILE A 93 -1.91 -2.00 12.80
N SER A 94 -0.93 -1.82 11.91
CA SER A 94 0.49 -2.07 12.21
C SER A 94 1.05 -1.05 13.21
N LYS A 95 0.54 0.19 13.23
CA LYS A 95 0.85 1.21 14.25
C LYS A 95 0.20 0.93 15.60
N GLY A 96 -0.79 0.04 15.66
CA GLY A 96 -1.66 -0.13 16.84
C GLY A 96 -2.69 0.99 17.00
N ASP A 97 -2.88 1.84 15.99
CA ASP A 97 -3.90 2.90 15.98
C ASP A 97 -5.25 2.32 15.57
N THR A 98 -5.95 1.74 16.54
CA THR A 98 -7.25 1.11 16.32
C THR A 98 -8.35 2.13 15.98
N VAL A 99 -8.20 3.39 16.36
CA VAL A 99 -9.19 4.44 16.07
C VAL A 99 -9.19 4.75 14.58
N GLU A 100 -8.01 5.05 14.03
CA GLU A 100 -7.90 5.33 12.60
C GLU A 100 -8.12 4.08 11.75
N ALA A 101 -7.65 2.90 12.20
CA ALA A 101 -7.95 1.64 11.51
C ALA A 101 -9.46 1.38 11.40
N ASN A 102 -10.23 1.61 12.48
CA ASN A 102 -11.69 1.50 12.45
C ASN A 102 -12.31 2.52 11.51
N ARG A 103 -11.85 3.78 11.53
CA ARG A 103 -12.34 4.83 10.63
C ARG A 103 -12.15 4.44 9.16
N ILE A 104 -10.97 3.93 8.78
CA ILE A 104 -10.71 3.48 7.41
C ILE A 104 -11.53 2.23 7.05
N ALA A 105 -11.68 1.27 7.95
CA ALA A 105 -12.52 0.09 7.75
C ALA A 105 -13.98 0.48 7.45
N ASP A 106 -14.50 1.46 8.18
CA ASP A 106 -15.83 2.02 7.99
C ASP A 106 -16.00 2.66 6.60
N ILE A 107 -14.99 3.42 6.15
CA ILE A 107 -14.95 4.00 4.81
C ILE A 107 -14.97 2.89 3.75
N ILE A 108 -14.18 1.83 3.92
CA ILE A 108 -14.12 0.68 2.99
C ILE A 108 -15.50 0.02 2.86
N ILE A 109 -16.19 -0.23 3.98
CA ILE A 109 -17.50 -0.91 3.99
C ILE A 109 -18.56 -0.04 3.30
N LYS A 110 -18.59 1.27 3.61
CA LYS A 110 -19.57 2.21 3.08
C LYS A 110 -19.31 2.61 1.62
N LYS A 111 -18.07 2.44 1.13
CA LYS A 111 -17.71 2.79 -0.25
C LYS A 111 -18.48 1.98 -1.28
N ASP A 112 -19.04 2.70 -2.25
CA ASP A 112 -19.68 2.13 -3.44
C ASP A 112 -18.72 1.25 -4.25
N VAL A 113 -19.18 0.05 -4.59
CA VAL A 113 -18.47 -0.84 -5.50
C VAL A 113 -18.84 -0.50 -6.94
N LYS A 114 -17.88 0.04 -7.71
CA LYS A 114 -18.08 0.34 -9.14
C LYS A 114 -17.87 -0.88 -10.03
N ILE A 115 -16.88 -1.71 -9.70
CA ILE A 115 -16.59 -2.97 -10.38
C ILE A 115 -16.40 -4.01 -9.28
N LEU A 116 -17.25 -5.04 -9.28
CA LEU A 116 -17.11 -6.14 -8.34
C LEU A 116 -15.94 -7.03 -8.78
N SER A 117 -15.02 -7.30 -7.86
CA SER A 117 -13.93 -8.24 -8.05
C SER A 117 -13.71 -9.05 -6.78
N TYR A 118 -12.93 -10.12 -6.89
CA TYR A 118 -12.49 -10.90 -5.74
C TYR A 118 -11.81 -10.00 -4.69
N ASP A 119 -10.87 -9.13 -5.12
CA ASP A 119 -10.16 -8.23 -4.21
C ASP A 119 -11.09 -7.27 -3.49
N VAL A 120 -12.06 -6.66 -4.20
CA VAL A 120 -13.02 -5.76 -3.55
C VAL A 120 -13.83 -6.50 -2.48
N SER A 121 -14.32 -7.71 -2.78
CA SER A 121 -15.05 -8.53 -1.81
C SER A 121 -14.17 -8.92 -0.61
N ARG A 122 -12.92 -9.32 -0.86
CA ARG A 122 -11.94 -9.67 0.17
C ARG A 122 -11.63 -8.48 1.08
N ILE A 123 -11.39 -7.30 0.50
CA ILE A 123 -11.09 -6.05 1.23
C ILE A 123 -12.27 -5.65 2.11
N LYS A 124 -13.49 -5.60 1.56
CA LYS A 124 -14.68 -5.25 2.35
C LYS A 124 -14.92 -6.24 3.48
N LYS A 125 -14.76 -7.54 3.22
CA LYS A 125 -14.84 -8.57 4.27
C LYS A 125 -13.78 -8.36 5.36
N SER A 126 -12.53 -8.12 4.99
CA SER A 126 -11.45 -7.87 5.94
C SER A 126 -11.75 -6.66 6.84
N ALA A 127 -12.32 -5.59 6.29
CA ALA A 127 -12.73 -4.42 7.06
C ALA A 127 -13.89 -4.74 8.02
N SER A 128 -14.90 -5.48 7.57
CA SER A 128 -16.02 -5.90 8.43
C SER A 128 -15.59 -6.83 9.57
N ASP A 129 -14.69 -7.78 9.28
CA ASP A 129 -14.15 -8.70 10.27
C ASP A 129 -13.32 -7.95 11.32
N PHE A 130 -12.57 -6.91 10.91
CA PHE A 130 -11.81 -6.04 11.81
C PHE A 130 -12.72 -5.32 12.81
N ILE A 131 -13.75 -4.62 12.33
CA ILE A 131 -14.70 -3.89 13.19
C ILE A 131 -15.39 -4.86 14.17
N SER A 132 -15.90 -5.98 13.66
CA SER A 132 -16.64 -6.97 14.48
C SER A 132 -15.80 -7.56 15.61
N LYS A 133 -14.48 -7.69 15.41
CA LYS A 133 -13.56 -8.17 16.45
C LYS A 133 -13.36 -7.11 17.54
N HIS A 134 -13.17 -5.86 17.16
CA HIS A 134 -12.87 -4.79 18.10
C HIS A 134 -14.10 -4.25 18.85
N GLU A 135 -15.31 -4.37 18.30
CA GLU A 135 -16.56 -4.12 19.06
C GLU A 135 -16.73 -5.11 20.22
N LYS A 136 -16.41 -6.39 20.00
CA LYS A 136 -16.50 -7.43 21.04
C LYS A 136 -15.48 -7.22 22.16
N GLU A 137 -14.27 -6.75 21.82
CA GLU A 137 -13.22 -6.43 22.80
C GLU A 137 -13.57 -5.21 23.67
N PHE A 138 -14.35 -4.26 23.12
CA PHE A 138 -14.84 -3.10 23.88
C PHE A 138 -15.97 -3.45 24.85
N ILE A 139 -16.88 -4.35 24.44
CA ILE A 139 -18.02 -4.79 25.29
C ILE A 139 -17.58 -5.78 26.39
N ALA A 140 -16.45 -6.47 26.20
CA ALA A 140 -15.91 -7.44 27.16
C ALA A 140 -15.02 -6.84 28.27
N LYS A 141 -14.83 -5.51 28.28
CA LYS A 141 -14.12 -4.75 29.33
C LYS A 141 -15.11 -3.96 30.17
#